data_AF-A0A5E4K0Y1-F1
#
_entry.id   AF-A0A5E4K0Y1-F1
#
_cell.length_a   1.000
_cell.length_b   1.000
_cell.length_c   1.000
_cell.angle_alpha   90.00
_cell.angle_beta   90.00
_cell.angle_gamma   90.00
#
_symmetry.space_group_name_H-M   'P 1'
#
loop_
_entity.id
_entity.type
_entity.pdbx_description
1 polymer ?
#
loop_
_entity_poly.entity_id
_entity_poly.type
_entity_poly.pdbx_seq_one_letter_code
_entity_poly.pdbx_strand_id
1 'polypeptide(L)'
;MKIKLTWRIWIWIILLLLSLLAIFYNPNYSFQKGVLVTSVEQNSSAFEQGLRAGQIITAIDGKVVTSIQDFSKIVQDKFISNQLVKTTITTKNSEYVIYSNKLDLTVSNLPKTNLKLGLDLSGGARALVQAEGHKLTSSEVNDLVNVVSNRFNVYGLSDMVIKPVNDLSGNNFMLVEIAGATPTDLENLISQQGKFVANI
;
A
#
# COMPACT_ATOMS: atom_id res chain seq x y z
N MET A 1 -46.56 17.79 -15.79
CA MET A 1 -45.87 17.09 -16.90
C MET A 1 -45.58 15.66 -16.45
N LYS A 2 -46.22 14.62 -17.03
CA LYS A 2 -45.98 13.22 -16.66
C LYS A 2 -44.81 12.69 -17.50
N ILE A 3 -43.68 12.38 -16.87
CA ILE A 3 -42.55 11.72 -17.55
C ILE A 3 -43.00 10.31 -17.90
N LYS A 4 -43.15 10.00 -19.19
CA LYS A 4 -43.40 8.63 -19.65
C LYS A 4 -42.05 7.91 -19.71
N LEU A 5 -41.72 7.13 -18.69
CA LEU A 5 -40.53 6.27 -18.73
C LEU A 5 -40.77 5.15 -19.75
N THR A 6 -40.06 5.21 -20.86
CA THR A 6 -40.01 4.14 -21.86
C THR A 6 -39.03 3.05 -21.41
N TRP A 7 -39.14 1.85 -21.99
CA TRP A 7 -38.20 0.74 -21.74
C TRP A 7 -36.73 1.13 -21.97
N ARG A 8 -36.45 2.01 -22.94
CA ARG A 8 -35.10 2.54 -23.18
C ARG A 8 -34.56 3.35 -22.00
N ILE A 9 -35.41 4.14 -21.35
CA ILE A 9 -35.03 4.92 -20.15
C ILE A 9 -34.79 3.98 -18.97
N TRP A 10 -35.60 2.94 -18.81
CA TRP A 10 -35.37 1.91 -17.80
C TRP A 10 -34.04 1.17 -17.98
N ILE A 11 -33.64 0.85 -19.21
CA ILE A 11 -32.32 0.27 -19.48
C ILE A 11 -31.21 1.19 -18.96
N TRP A 12 -31.26 2.49 -19.27
CA TRP A 12 -30.24 3.44 -18.79
C TRP A 12 -30.22 3.57 -17.27
N ILE A 13 -31.38 3.58 -16.62
CA ILE A 13 -31.47 3.63 -15.15
C ILE A 13 -30.86 2.36 -14.53
N ILE A 14 -31.16 1.20 -15.08
CA ILE A 14 -30.58 -0.08 -14.62
C ILE A 14 -29.07 -0.09 -14.82
N LEU A 15 -28.59 0.36 -15.98
CA LEU A 15 -27.14 0.48 -16.26
C LEU A 15 -26.45 1.42 -15.27
N LEU A 16 -27.08 2.55 -14.96
CA LEU A 16 -26.56 3.51 -13.98
C LEU A 16 -26.56 2.90 -12.57
N LEU A 17 -27.62 2.23 -12.16
CA LEU A 17 -27.70 1.55 -10.85
C LEU A 17 -26.67 0.42 -10.73
N LEU A 18 -26.49 -0.39 -11.77
CA LEU A 18 -25.48 -1.45 -11.80
C LEU A 18 -24.06 -0.87 -11.74
N SER A 19 -23.82 0.27 -12.40
CA SER A 19 -22.55 1.00 -12.32
C SER A 19 -22.29 1.49 -10.90
N LEU A 20 -23.28 2.13 -10.26
CA LEU A 20 -23.16 2.57 -8.87
C LEU A 20 -22.92 1.39 -7.92
N LEU A 21 -23.63 0.29 -8.10
CA LEU A 21 -23.41 -0.93 -7.33
C LEU A 21 -21.98 -1.45 -7.52
N ALA A 22 -21.49 -1.52 -8.76
CA ALA A 22 -20.13 -1.96 -9.05
C ALA A 22 -19.05 -1.06 -8.42
N ILE A 23 -19.29 0.23 -8.28
CA ILE A 23 -18.32 1.18 -7.69
C ILE A 23 -18.35 1.11 -6.15
N PHE A 24 -19.54 1.16 -5.55
CA PHE A 24 -19.70 1.38 -4.11
C PHE A 24 -19.84 0.08 -3.31
N TYR A 25 -20.20 -1.03 -3.94
CA TYR A 25 -20.36 -2.31 -3.26
C TYR A 25 -19.20 -3.25 -3.61
N ASN A 26 -18.38 -3.56 -2.59
CA ASN A 26 -17.33 -4.58 -2.71
C ASN A 26 -17.74 -5.83 -1.89
N PRO A 27 -18.16 -6.94 -2.53
CA PRO A 27 -18.61 -8.13 -1.81
C PRO A 27 -17.50 -8.81 -1.00
N ASN A 28 -16.22 -8.57 -1.33
CA ASN A 28 -15.09 -9.20 -0.67
C ASN A 28 -14.79 -8.60 0.71
N TYR A 29 -15.20 -7.35 0.96
CA TYR A 29 -14.91 -6.65 2.23
C TYR A 29 -16.15 -6.09 2.92
N SER A 30 -17.27 -5.95 2.19
CA SER A 30 -18.53 -5.47 2.76
C SER A 30 -18.93 -6.34 3.95
N PHE A 31 -19.22 -5.69 5.07
CA PHE A 31 -19.59 -6.31 6.36
C PHE A 31 -18.49 -7.11 7.08
N GLN A 32 -17.27 -7.17 6.55
CA GLN A 32 -16.15 -7.78 7.24
C GLN A 32 -15.54 -6.79 8.25
N LYS A 33 -15.07 -7.32 9.38
CA LYS A 33 -14.35 -6.57 10.41
C LYS A 33 -12.93 -7.09 10.47
N GLY A 34 -11.97 -6.20 10.69
CA GLY A 34 -10.56 -6.54 10.70
C GLY A 34 -9.71 -5.51 9.99
N VAL A 35 -8.44 -5.87 9.85
CA VAL A 35 -7.46 -5.09 9.10
C VAL A 35 -6.91 -5.94 7.96
N LEU A 36 -6.72 -5.31 6.80
CA LEU A 36 -6.18 -5.95 5.61
C LEU A 36 -4.65 -5.96 5.69
N VAL A 37 -4.01 -7.10 5.49
CA VAL A 37 -2.56 -7.19 5.35
C VAL A 37 -2.18 -6.67 3.97
N THR A 38 -1.44 -5.56 3.92
CA THR A 38 -0.98 -4.94 2.66
C THR A 38 0.36 -5.49 2.21
N SER A 39 1.26 -5.77 3.15
CA SER A 39 2.57 -6.36 2.87
C SER A 39 3.02 -7.20 4.06
N VAL A 40 3.86 -8.20 3.78
CA VAL A 40 4.57 -9.01 4.77
C VAL A 40 6.01 -9.05 4.33
N GLU A 41 6.95 -8.71 5.21
CA GLU A 41 8.37 -8.68 4.87
C GLU A 41 8.85 -10.10 4.51
N GLN A 42 9.61 -10.21 3.43
CA GLN A 42 10.18 -11.50 2.99
C GLN A 42 11.16 -12.01 4.06
N ASN A 43 11.12 -13.32 4.34
CA ASN A 43 11.90 -13.98 5.40
C ASN A 43 11.53 -13.57 6.84
N SER A 44 10.43 -12.84 7.05
CA SER A 44 9.88 -12.65 8.40
C SER A 44 9.23 -13.93 8.92
N SER A 45 9.14 -14.08 10.25
CA SER A 45 8.41 -15.20 10.87
C SER A 45 6.96 -15.31 10.36
N ALA A 46 6.30 -14.17 10.13
CA ALA A 46 4.96 -14.14 9.54
C ALA A 46 4.93 -14.70 8.11
N PHE A 47 5.91 -14.36 7.28
CA PHE A 47 6.03 -14.89 5.93
C PHE A 47 6.32 -16.39 5.93
N GLU A 48 7.20 -16.87 6.79
CA GLU A 48 7.52 -18.30 6.91
C GLU A 48 6.30 -19.13 7.33
N GLN A 49 5.45 -18.59 8.21
CA GLN A 49 4.19 -19.23 8.62
C GLN A 49 3.10 -19.20 7.54
N GLY A 50 3.35 -18.57 6.38
CA GLY A 50 2.39 -18.52 5.28
C GLY A 50 1.42 -17.35 5.33
N LEU A 51 1.64 -16.36 6.20
CA LEU A 51 0.87 -15.11 6.16
C LEU A 51 1.27 -14.32 4.91
N ARG A 52 0.29 -13.81 4.17
CA ARG A 52 0.49 -13.11 2.89
C ARG A 52 -0.38 -11.87 2.80
N ALA A 53 0.03 -10.95 1.93
CA ALA A 53 -0.79 -9.80 1.55
C ALA A 53 -2.15 -10.26 1.00
N GLY A 54 -3.20 -9.47 1.28
CA GLY A 54 -4.59 -9.78 0.91
C GLY A 54 -5.38 -10.54 1.97
N GLN A 55 -4.73 -11.05 3.02
CA GLN A 55 -5.42 -11.68 4.14
C GLN A 55 -5.99 -10.64 5.12
N ILE A 56 -7.05 -11.01 5.84
CA ILE A 56 -7.73 -10.11 6.78
C ILE A 56 -7.51 -10.64 8.19
N ILE A 57 -6.84 -9.84 9.02
CA ILE A 57 -6.63 -10.13 10.44
C ILE A 57 -7.87 -9.72 11.20
N THR A 58 -8.45 -10.68 11.92
CA THR A 58 -9.66 -10.48 12.73
C THR A 58 -9.37 -10.49 14.22
N ALA A 59 -8.27 -11.13 14.64
CA ALA A 59 -7.82 -11.13 16.03
C ALA A 59 -6.31 -11.34 16.17
N ILE A 60 -5.74 -10.87 17.28
CA ILE A 60 -4.36 -11.13 17.69
C ILE A 60 -4.38 -11.59 19.15
N ASP A 61 -3.86 -12.79 19.42
CA ASP A 61 -3.90 -13.47 20.73
C ASP A 61 -5.30 -13.48 21.37
N GLY A 62 -6.31 -13.74 20.55
CA GLY A 62 -7.72 -13.74 20.97
C GLY A 62 -8.32 -12.34 21.20
N LYS A 63 -7.54 -11.25 21.11
CA LYS A 63 -8.06 -9.88 21.14
C LYS A 63 -8.60 -9.53 19.76
N VAL A 64 -9.88 -9.15 19.70
CA VAL A 64 -10.55 -8.78 18.44
C VAL A 64 -9.93 -7.51 17.86
N VAL A 65 -9.63 -7.54 16.57
CA VAL A 65 -9.13 -6.39 15.81
C VAL A 65 -10.24 -5.93 14.89
N THR A 66 -10.72 -4.69 15.05
CA THR A 66 -11.74 -4.12 14.15
C THR A 66 -11.25 -2.94 13.33
N SER A 67 -10.17 -2.30 13.79
CA SER A 67 -9.56 -1.13 13.18
C SER A 67 -8.05 -1.20 13.25
N ILE A 68 -7.39 -0.35 12.45
CA ILE A 68 -5.93 -0.18 12.52
C ILE A 68 -5.46 0.35 13.88
N GLN A 69 -6.30 1.10 14.59
CA GLN A 69 -6.01 1.59 15.94
C GLN A 69 -5.98 0.42 16.94
N ASP A 70 -6.94 -0.51 16.85
CA ASP A 70 -6.95 -1.71 17.71
C ASP A 70 -5.70 -2.56 17.46
N PHE A 71 -5.39 -2.78 16.18
CA PHE A 71 -4.19 -3.51 15.76
C PHE A 71 -2.93 -2.87 16.35
N SER A 72 -2.76 -1.55 16.13
CA SER A 72 -1.58 -0.82 16.59
C SER A 72 -1.43 -0.87 18.10
N LYS A 73 -2.54 -0.72 18.84
CA LYS A 73 -2.55 -0.84 20.30
C LYS A 73 -2.12 -2.23 20.76
N ILE A 74 -2.70 -3.29 20.19
CA ILE A 74 -2.38 -4.67 20.59
C ILE A 74 -0.91 -5.00 20.32
N VAL A 75 -0.38 -4.57 19.17
CA VAL A 75 1.03 -4.77 18.79
C VAL A 75 1.95 -4.00 19.72
N GLN A 76 1.67 -2.72 20.00
CA GLN A 76 2.47 -1.89 20.92
C GLN A 76 2.48 -2.46 22.33
N ASP A 77 1.33 -2.89 22.85
CA ASP A 77 1.22 -3.50 24.18
C ASP A 77 2.02 -4.81 24.30
N LYS A 78 2.23 -5.51 23.18
CA LYS A 78 2.85 -6.83 23.15
C LYS A 78 4.37 -6.79 22.96
N PHE A 79 4.87 -5.91 22.10
CA PHE A 79 6.29 -5.85 21.72
C PHE A 79 7.08 -4.79 22.50
N ILE A 80 6.85 -4.68 23.81
CA ILE A 80 7.49 -3.67 24.66
C ILE A 80 8.97 -4.01 24.97
N SER A 81 9.28 -5.29 25.18
CA SER A 81 10.55 -5.72 25.80
C SER A 81 11.64 -6.17 24.82
N ASN A 82 11.47 -6.00 23.50
CA ASN A 82 12.36 -6.54 22.46
C ASN A 82 12.70 -8.04 22.62
N GLN A 83 11.89 -8.78 23.38
CA GLN A 83 12.02 -10.22 23.58
C GLN A 83 11.16 -10.98 22.57
N LEU A 84 11.60 -12.20 22.22
CA LEU A 84 10.80 -13.09 21.39
C LEU A 84 9.54 -13.49 22.14
N VAL A 85 8.38 -13.12 21.59
CA VAL A 85 7.08 -13.45 22.15
C VAL A 85 6.27 -14.26 21.14
N LYS A 86 5.54 -15.26 21.66
CA LYS A 86 4.54 -15.98 20.87
C LYS A 86 3.38 -15.05 20.55
N THR A 87 3.06 -14.90 19.27
CA THR A 87 1.91 -14.13 18.81
C THR A 87 1.05 -15.01 17.92
N THR A 88 -0.25 -15.03 18.20
CA THR A 88 -1.23 -15.80 17.44
C THR A 88 -2.07 -14.85 16.62
N ILE A 89 -1.96 -14.91 15.30
CA ILE A 89 -2.71 -14.05 14.37
C ILE A 89 -3.84 -14.87 13.78
N THR A 90 -5.07 -14.51 14.10
CA THR A 90 -6.26 -15.14 13.53
C THR A 90 -6.71 -14.34 12.31
N THR A 91 -6.79 -15.02 11.17
CA THR A 91 -7.39 -14.49 9.94
C THR A 91 -8.73 -15.17 9.68
N LYS A 92 -9.45 -14.72 8.66
CA LYS A 92 -10.73 -15.33 8.24
C LYS A 92 -10.62 -16.83 7.94
N ASN A 93 -9.49 -17.28 7.39
CA ASN A 93 -9.34 -18.63 6.84
C ASN A 93 -8.40 -19.52 7.66
N SER A 94 -7.54 -18.94 8.48
CA SER A 94 -6.42 -19.62 9.11
C SER A 94 -5.89 -18.87 10.32
N GLU A 95 -5.26 -19.60 11.23
CA GLU A 95 -4.56 -19.07 12.38
C GLU A 95 -3.06 -19.29 12.19
N TYR A 96 -2.27 -18.27 12.51
CA TYR A 96 -0.82 -18.26 12.35
C TYR A 96 -0.17 -18.04 13.70
N VAL A 97 0.82 -18.88 14.04
CA VAL A 97 1.57 -18.74 15.29
C VAL A 97 2.99 -18.33 14.94
N ILE A 98 3.36 -17.12 15.32
CA ILE A 98 4.69 -16.55 15.07
C ILE A 98 5.45 -16.38 16.39
N TYR A 99 6.77 -16.50 16.32
CA TYR A 99 7.67 -16.23 17.43
C TYR A 99 8.63 -15.14 16.98
N SER A 100 8.39 -13.92 17.44
CA SER A 100 9.16 -12.75 17.02
C SER A 100 9.20 -11.69 18.12
N ASN A 101 10.15 -10.76 18.04
CA ASN A 101 10.25 -9.58 18.90
C ASN A 101 9.60 -8.33 18.27
N LYS A 102 9.25 -8.41 16.98
CA LYS A 102 8.51 -7.38 16.24
C LYS A 102 7.60 -8.03 15.19
N LEU A 103 6.68 -7.24 14.64
CA LEU A 103 5.75 -7.71 13.62
C LEU A 103 6.05 -7.03 12.28
N ASP A 104 6.76 -7.75 11.41
CA ASP A 104 7.23 -7.26 10.10
C ASP A 104 6.17 -7.40 9.01
N LEU A 105 5.04 -6.72 9.21
CA LEU A 105 3.96 -6.64 8.23
C LEU A 105 3.26 -5.29 8.32
N THR A 106 2.70 -4.85 7.21
CA THR A 106 1.90 -3.63 7.15
C THR A 106 0.43 -3.99 6.99
N VAL A 107 -0.42 -3.22 7.66
CA VAL A 107 -1.88 -3.36 7.57
C VAL A 107 -2.53 -2.06 7.14
N SER A 108 -3.71 -2.18 6.53
CA SER A 108 -4.60 -1.08 6.24
C SER A 108 -6.02 -1.38 6.73
N ASN A 109 -6.87 -0.36 6.77
CA ASN A 109 -8.30 -0.57 6.98
C ASN A 109 -8.91 -1.26 5.75
N LEU A 110 -9.95 -2.08 5.98
CA LEU A 110 -10.70 -2.70 4.89
C LEU A 110 -11.29 -1.62 3.95
N PRO A 111 -11.06 -1.70 2.63
CA PRO A 111 -11.59 -0.73 1.71
C PRO A 111 -13.12 -0.84 1.62
N LYS A 112 -13.80 0.30 1.72
CA LYS A 112 -15.27 0.36 1.69
C LYS A 112 -15.85 0.31 0.27
N THR A 113 -15.05 0.66 -0.74
CA THR A 113 -15.45 0.77 -2.15
C THR A 113 -14.39 0.13 -3.05
N ASN A 114 -14.70 -0.02 -4.34
CA ASN A 114 -13.74 -0.48 -5.35
C ASN A 114 -12.86 0.65 -5.92
N LEU A 115 -12.97 1.86 -5.38
CA LEU A 115 -12.21 3.01 -5.84
C LEU A 115 -10.80 2.97 -5.27
N LYS A 116 -9.80 2.94 -6.14
CA LYS A 116 -8.43 3.30 -5.78
C LYS A 116 -8.35 4.81 -5.66
N LEU A 117 -8.08 5.32 -4.46
CA LEU A 117 -7.91 6.75 -4.27
C LEU A 117 -6.43 7.11 -4.44
N GLY A 118 -6.15 8.31 -4.94
CA GLY A 118 -4.78 8.83 -5.04
C GLY A 118 -4.19 9.19 -3.69
N LEU A 119 -2.90 9.56 -3.68
CA LEU A 119 -2.15 9.96 -2.47
C LEU A 119 -2.91 10.97 -1.60
N ASP A 120 -3.54 11.98 -2.20
CA ASP A 120 -4.25 13.05 -1.49
C ASP A 120 -5.44 12.54 -0.65
N LEU A 121 -5.99 11.37 -0.98
CA LEU A 121 -7.19 10.80 -0.35
C LEU A 121 -6.90 9.49 0.39
N SER A 122 -6.00 8.65 -0.12
CA SER A 122 -5.59 7.39 0.49
C SER A 122 -4.43 7.54 1.47
N GLY A 123 -3.73 8.68 1.45
CA GLY A 123 -2.43 8.81 2.09
C GLY A 123 -1.35 7.99 1.36
N GLY A 124 -0.12 8.06 1.88
CA GLY A 124 1.03 7.42 1.27
C GLY A 124 2.32 8.16 1.60
N ALA A 125 3.35 7.91 0.82
CA ALA A 125 4.67 8.48 1.01
C ALA A 125 5.05 9.39 -0.16
N ARG A 126 5.72 10.49 0.18
CA ARG A 126 6.26 11.47 -0.75
C ARG A 126 7.71 11.74 -0.38
N ALA A 127 8.61 11.63 -1.34
CA ALA A 127 10.03 11.92 -1.15
C ALA A 127 10.55 12.84 -2.24
N LEU A 128 11.40 13.79 -1.86
CA LEU A 128 12.27 14.53 -2.76
C LEU A 128 13.62 13.83 -2.77
N VAL A 129 14.05 13.41 -3.94
CA VAL A 129 15.28 12.64 -4.13
C VAL A 129 16.29 13.51 -4.86
N GLN A 130 17.51 13.53 -4.35
CA GLN A 130 18.66 14.22 -4.94
C GLN A 130 19.86 13.28 -4.97
N ALA A 131 20.79 13.51 -5.88
CA ALA A 131 22.06 12.80 -5.90
C ALA A 131 22.94 13.22 -4.72
N GLU A 132 23.62 12.25 -4.10
CA GLU A 132 24.59 12.51 -3.04
C GLU A 132 25.81 13.25 -3.62
N GLY A 133 26.13 14.41 -3.05
CA GLY A 133 27.32 15.19 -3.44
C GLY A 133 27.28 15.86 -4.82
N HIS A 134 26.18 15.74 -5.58
CA HIS A 134 26.06 16.32 -6.93
C HIS A 134 24.74 17.06 -7.13
N LYS A 135 24.81 18.28 -7.66
CA LYS A 135 23.62 19.05 -8.04
C LYS A 135 23.20 18.67 -9.45
N LEU A 136 22.06 18.00 -9.56
CA LEU A 136 21.53 17.56 -10.84
C LEU A 136 21.09 18.76 -11.69
N THR A 137 21.46 18.74 -12.97
CA THR A 137 20.91 19.61 -14.02
C THR A 137 19.51 19.14 -14.43
N SER A 138 18.76 19.99 -15.13
CA SER A 138 17.41 19.62 -15.59
C SER A 138 17.40 18.42 -16.54
N SER A 139 18.44 18.25 -17.36
CA SER A 139 18.58 17.06 -18.22
C SER A 139 18.85 15.81 -17.38
N GLU A 140 19.79 15.88 -16.43
CA GLU A 140 20.13 14.73 -15.58
C GLU A 140 18.95 14.28 -14.71
N VAL A 141 18.14 15.20 -14.17
CA VAL A 141 16.93 14.81 -13.43
C VAL A 141 15.92 14.14 -14.36
N ASN A 142 15.73 14.64 -15.58
CA ASN A 142 14.83 13.98 -16.53
C ASN A 142 15.30 12.57 -16.88
N ASP A 143 16.60 12.38 -17.09
CA ASP A 143 17.18 11.06 -17.34
C ASP A 143 17.01 10.13 -16.13
N LEU A 144 17.25 10.64 -14.91
CA LEU A 144 17.01 9.92 -13.67
C LEU A 144 15.53 9.49 -13.55
N VAL A 145 14.60 10.41 -13.78
CA VAL A 145 13.15 10.13 -13.76
C VAL A 145 12.81 9.03 -14.77
N ASN A 146 13.34 9.11 -15.99
CA ASN A 146 13.09 8.11 -17.04
C ASN A 146 13.63 6.72 -16.64
N VAL A 147 14.84 6.64 -16.11
CA VAL A 147 15.45 5.39 -15.66
C VAL A 147 14.63 4.77 -14.51
N VAL A 148 14.29 5.57 -13.50
CA VAL A 148 13.56 5.11 -12.32
C VAL A 148 12.13 4.72 -12.68
N SER A 149 11.46 5.48 -13.55
CA SER A 149 10.12 5.15 -14.06
C SER A 149 10.11 3.83 -14.81
N ASN A 150 11.04 3.62 -15.75
CA ASN A 150 11.16 2.36 -16.46
C ASN A 150 11.41 1.19 -15.50
N ARG A 151 12.28 1.38 -14.51
CA ARG A 151 12.57 0.36 -13.50
C ARG A 151 11.32 -0.04 -12.73
N PHE A 152 10.55 0.90 -12.22
CA PHE A 152 9.38 0.60 -11.40
C PHE A 152 8.18 0.09 -12.21
N ASN A 153 8.04 0.53 -13.47
CA ASN A 153 7.07 -0.06 -14.40
C ASN A 153 7.34 -1.54 -14.63
N VAL A 154 8.62 -1.94 -14.78
CA VAL A 154 9.00 -3.35 -14.91
C VAL A 154 8.64 -4.16 -13.66
N TYR A 155 8.73 -3.56 -12.47
CA TYR A 155 8.32 -4.19 -11.21
C TYR A 155 6.79 -4.15 -10.97
N GLY A 156 5.99 -3.67 -11.92
CA GLY A 156 4.53 -3.64 -11.82
C GLY A 156 3.99 -2.57 -10.86
N LEU A 157 4.80 -1.58 -10.51
CA LEU A 157 4.41 -0.48 -9.63
C LEU A 157 3.81 0.67 -10.45
N SER A 158 2.60 0.46 -10.97
CA SER A 158 1.92 1.42 -11.86
C SER A 158 1.29 2.62 -11.14
N ASP A 159 1.16 2.57 -9.82
CA ASP A 159 0.46 3.58 -9.00
C ASP A 159 1.44 4.60 -8.37
N MET A 160 2.52 4.95 -9.11
CA MET A 160 3.57 5.89 -8.68
C MET A 160 3.62 7.12 -9.57
N VAL A 161 3.75 8.31 -8.97
CA VAL A 161 4.06 9.55 -9.69
C VAL A 161 5.53 9.89 -9.50
N ILE A 162 6.26 10.00 -10.61
CA ILE A 162 7.66 10.38 -10.63
C ILE A 162 7.79 11.59 -11.56
N LYS A 163 8.27 12.72 -11.03
CA LYS A 163 8.42 13.94 -11.82
C LYS A 163 9.63 14.77 -11.41
N PRO A 164 10.28 15.48 -12.35
CA PRO A 164 11.27 16.48 -12.00
C PRO A 164 10.57 17.65 -11.29
N VAL A 165 11.19 18.15 -10.23
CA VAL A 165 10.79 19.39 -9.56
C VAL A 165 12.02 20.22 -9.23
N ASN A 166 11.84 21.51 -9.06
CA ASN A 166 12.92 22.45 -8.76
C ASN A 166 12.51 23.38 -7.61
N ASP A 167 13.49 23.78 -6.80
CA ASP A 167 13.28 24.79 -5.77
C ASP A 167 13.52 26.21 -6.31
N LEU A 168 13.23 27.21 -5.47
CA LEU A 168 13.47 28.62 -5.79
C LEU A 168 14.96 28.97 -5.90
N SER A 169 15.85 28.09 -5.44
CA SER A 169 17.31 28.24 -5.53
C SER A 169 17.88 27.58 -6.80
N GLY A 170 17.04 27.00 -7.65
CA GLY A 170 17.43 26.33 -8.90
C GLY A 170 18.01 24.92 -8.70
N ASN A 171 17.90 24.33 -7.51
CA ASN A 171 18.28 22.92 -7.31
C ASN A 171 17.16 22.04 -7.88
N ASN A 172 17.55 21.02 -8.66
CA ASN A 172 16.61 20.07 -9.24
C ASN A 172 16.53 18.79 -8.38
N PHE A 173 15.33 18.25 -8.26
CA PHE A 173 15.00 17.05 -7.49
C PHE A 173 14.11 16.14 -8.32
N MET A 174 14.20 14.84 -8.05
CA MET A 174 13.20 13.88 -8.49
C MET A 174 12.16 13.74 -7.38
N LEU A 175 10.92 14.12 -7.64
CA LEU A 175 9.82 13.85 -6.73
C LEU A 175 9.27 12.46 -6.99
N VAL A 176 9.12 11.67 -5.93
CA VAL A 176 8.50 10.34 -5.97
C VAL A 176 7.31 10.32 -4.99
N GLU A 177 6.16 9.91 -5.50
CA GLU A 177 4.91 9.79 -4.75
C GLU A 177 4.34 8.39 -4.94
N ILE A 178 4.06 7.70 -3.84
CA ILE A 178 3.50 6.34 -3.84
C ILE A 178 2.28 6.31 -2.93
N ALA A 179 1.12 5.99 -3.52
CA ALA A 179 -0.12 5.84 -2.78
C ALA A 179 -0.06 4.59 -1.87
N GLY A 180 -0.48 4.73 -0.61
CA GLY A 180 -0.58 3.59 0.33
C GLY A 180 0.74 3.01 0.82
N ALA A 181 1.90 3.57 0.47
CA ALA A 181 3.21 3.18 1.00
C ALA A 181 3.60 3.99 2.24
N THR A 182 4.41 3.41 3.13
CA THR A 182 5.01 4.15 4.23
C THR A 182 6.27 4.91 3.76
N PRO A 183 6.73 5.96 4.47
CA PRO A 183 7.98 6.64 4.15
C PRO A 183 9.18 5.69 4.09
N THR A 184 9.24 4.71 4.99
CA THR A 184 10.30 3.70 5.03
C THR A 184 10.24 2.75 3.85
N ASP A 185 9.04 2.34 3.41
CA ASP A 185 8.89 1.51 2.20
C ASP A 185 9.39 2.25 0.95
N LEU A 186 9.02 3.53 0.83
CA LEU A 186 9.47 4.39 -0.25
C LEU A 186 11.00 4.56 -0.22
N GLU A 187 11.58 4.83 0.95
CA GLU A 187 13.03 4.95 1.13
C GLU A 187 13.77 3.66 0.72
N ASN A 188 13.31 2.51 1.19
CA ASN A 188 13.88 1.21 0.83
C ASN A 188 13.77 0.94 -0.68
N LEU A 189 12.69 1.38 -1.33
CA LEU A 189 12.50 1.19 -2.76
C LEU A 189 13.41 2.08 -3.61
N ILE A 190 13.62 3.34 -3.20
CA ILE A 190 14.43 4.30 -3.96
C ILE A 190 15.93 4.15 -3.68
N SER A 191 16.32 3.75 -2.46
CA SER A 191 17.73 3.61 -2.04
C SER A 191 18.43 2.40 -2.67
N GLN A 192 17.69 1.42 -3.18
CA GLN A 192 18.28 0.27 -3.86
C GLN A 192 18.95 0.67 -5.17
N GLN A 193 20.28 0.56 -5.20
CA GLN A 193 21.09 0.66 -6.41
C GLN A 193 21.10 -0.70 -7.13
N GLY A 194 20.81 -0.70 -8.43
CA GLY A 194 20.92 -1.91 -9.24
C GLY A 194 22.39 -2.33 -9.38
N LYS A 195 22.75 -3.53 -8.90
CA LYS A 195 24.05 -4.15 -9.21
C LYS A 195 23.97 -4.85 -10.56
N PHE A 196 24.53 -4.23 -11.59
CA PHE A 196 24.83 -4.93 -12.84
C PHE A 196 26.18 -5.62 -12.69
N VAL A 197 26.16 -6.96 -12.60
CA VAL A 197 27.36 -7.79 -12.69
C VAL A 197 27.32 -8.48 -14.05
N ALA A 198 28.22 -8.09 -14.94
CA ALA A 198 28.48 -8.87 -16.15
C ALA A 198 29.43 -10.01 -15.77
N ASN A 199 28.91 -11.23 -15.66
CA ASN A 199 29.75 -12.42 -15.65
C ASN A 199 30.09 -12.73 -17.10
N ILE A 200 31.36 -12.51 -17.46
CA ILE A 200 31.94 -12.92 -18.75
C ILE A 200 32.52 -14.31 -18.58
#